data_AF-A0A412SFY8-F1
#
_entry.id   AF-A0A412SFY8-F1
#
_cell.length_a   1.000
_cell.length_b   1.000
_cell.length_c   1.000
_cell.angle_alpha   90.00
_cell.angle_beta   90.00
_cell.angle_gamma   90.00
#
_symmetry.space_group_name_H-M   'P 1'
#
loop_
_entity.id
_entity.type
_entity.pdbx_description
1 polymer ?
#
loop_
_entity_poly.entity_id
_entity_poly.type
_entity_poly.pdbx_seq_one_letter_code
_entity_poly.pdbx_strand_id
1 'polypeptide(L)'
;MIGKIKKGSGFKGCVNYVLGKEQAVLLHADGVLTESRGDIIRSFCMQTGMNPDLKKPVGHIALSYSAVDAPKLTDGKMVQLAQEYMREMKITDTQYIIVRHQDREHPHVHIVFNRIDNNGKTISDRNDMYRNEQVCKKLKAKHGLYFAGGKEQVKQHR
;
A
#
# COMPACT_ATOMS: atom_id res chain seq x y z
N MET A 1 3.89 -11.45 6.55
CA MET A 1 3.75 -10.19 5.78
C MET A 1 4.92 -10.01 4.80
N ILE A 2 4.60 -9.68 3.55
CA ILE A 2 5.52 -9.31 2.47
C ILE A 2 4.99 -8.02 1.82
N GLY A 3 5.85 -7.04 1.60
CA GLY A 3 5.52 -5.80 0.90
C GLY A 3 6.10 -5.77 -0.51
N LYS A 4 5.28 -5.44 -1.52
CA LYS A 4 5.71 -5.22 -2.90
C LYS A 4 5.45 -3.77 -3.30
N ILE A 5 6.53 -3.05 -3.58
CA ILE A 5 6.48 -1.63 -3.96
C ILE A 5 6.50 -1.49 -5.48
N LYS A 6 5.65 -0.61 -6.01
CA LYS A 6 5.62 -0.14 -7.40
C LYS A 6 5.50 1.38 -7.43
N LYS A 7 6.04 1.99 -8.48
CA LYS A 7 5.90 3.42 -8.78
C LYS A 7 5.27 3.60 -10.15
N GLY A 8 4.34 4.55 -10.27
CA GLY A 8 3.58 4.78 -11.50
C GLY A 8 3.55 6.25 -11.91
N SER A 9 3.26 6.50 -13.19
CA SER A 9 3.17 7.84 -13.77
C SER A 9 1.80 8.51 -13.64
N GLY A 10 0.74 7.78 -13.26
CA GLY A 10 -0.59 8.37 -13.15
C GLY A 10 -1.56 7.58 -12.28
N PHE A 11 -2.41 8.30 -11.55
CA PHE A 11 -3.33 7.72 -10.56
C PHE A 11 -4.53 7.03 -11.18
N LYS A 12 -5.04 7.48 -12.34
CA LYS A 12 -6.22 6.87 -13.00
C LYS A 12 -6.08 5.35 -13.16
N GLY A 13 -4.97 4.89 -13.72
CA GLY A 13 -4.71 3.47 -13.91
C GLY A 13 -4.56 2.70 -12.59
N CYS A 14 -3.83 3.28 -11.63
CA CYS A 14 -3.58 2.65 -10.33
C CYS A 14 -4.86 2.53 -9.50
N VAL A 15 -5.63 3.61 -9.37
CA VAL A 15 -6.90 3.65 -8.63
C VAL A 15 -7.94 2.71 -9.26
N ASN A 16 -8.08 2.73 -10.59
CA ASN A 16 -8.98 1.81 -11.28
C ASN A 16 -8.57 0.35 -11.10
N TYR A 17 -7.27 0.06 -11.06
CA TYR A 17 -6.78 -1.29 -10.77
C TYR A 17 -7.12 -1.75 -9.35
N VAL A 18 -6.94 -0.89 -8.34
CA VAL A 18 -7.19 -1.30 -6.94
C VAL A 18 -8.67 -1.25 -6.55
N LEU A 19 -9.47 -0.30 -7.06
CA LEU A 19 -10.90 -0.19 -6.72
C LEU A 19 -11.83 -0.82 -7.76
N GLY A 20 -11.30 -1.32 -8.88
CA GLY A 20 -12.10 -1.90 -9.96
C GLY A 20 -12.45 -3.37 -9.80
N LYS A 21 -11.96 -4.05 -8.76
CA LYS A 21 -12.33 -5.45 -8.48
C LYS A 21 -13.62 -5.50 -7.68
N GLU A 22 -14.46 -6.49 -7.97
CA GLU A 22 -15.77 -6.66 -7.33
C GLU A 22 -15.65 -6.78 -5.80
N GLN A 23 -14.67 -7.54 -5.31
CA GLN A 23 -14.41 -7.69 -3.87
C GLN A 23 -13.44 -6.65 -3.29
N ALA A 24 -13.23 -5.52 -3.96
CA ALA A 24 -12.39 -4.46 -3.42
C ALA A 24 -13.16 -3.68 -2.34
N VAL A 25 -12.55 -3.48 -1.18
CA VAL A 25 -13.12 -2.67 -0.09
C VAL A 25 -12.15 -1.56 0.26
N LEU A 26 -12.58 -0.31 0.14
CA LEU A 26 -11.83 0.85 0.63
C LEU A 26 -11.92 0.85 2.17
N LEU A 27 -10.81 0.53 2.84
CA LEU A 27 -10.76 0.46 4.30
C LEU A 27 -10.45 1.81 4.95
N HIS A 28 -9.65 2.64 4.28
CA HIS A 28 -9.22 3.92 4.80
C HIS A 28 -8.80 4.87 3.69
N ALA A 29 -8.94 6.16 3.93
CA ALA A 29 -8.52 7.24 3.06
C ALA A 29 -8.09 8.44 3.91
N ASP A 30 -7.06 9.14 3.47
CA ASP A 30 -6.55 10.36 4.10
C ASP A 30 -6.19 11.38 3.01
N GLY A 31 -6.67 12.63 3.19
CA GLY A 31 -6.44 13.72 2.26
C GLY A 31 -7.13 13.59 0.89
N VAL A 32 -8.02 12.60 0.69
CA VAL A 32 -8.74 12.38 -0.58
C VAL A 32 -10.25 12.34 -0.39
N LEU A 33 -10.97 12.84 -1.37
CA LEU A 33 -12.41 12.72 -1.50
C LEU A 33 -12.79 11.31 -2.00
N THR A 34 -13.80 10.68 -1.41
CA THR A 34 -14.10 9.25 -1.61
C THR A 34 -15.53 8.95 -2.10
N GLU A 35 -16.27 9.96 -2.54
CA GLU A 35 -17.65 9.85 -3.04
C GLU A 35 -17.71 9.00 -4.32
N SER A 36 -16.66 9.08 -5.14
CA SER A 36 -16.50 8.26 -6.33
C SER A 36 -15.04 7.94 -6.63
N ARG A 37 -14.81 6.93 -7.47
CA ARG A 37 -13.47 6.67 -8.03
C ARG A 37 -12.90 7.89 -8.76
N GLY A 38 -13.77 8.68 -9.41
CA GLY A 38 -13.38 9.93 -10.07
C GLY A 38 -12.86 10.97 -9.08
N ASP A 39 -13.51 11.11 -7.92
CA ASP A 39 -13.10 12.03 -6.86
C ASP A 39 -11.76 11.65 -6.24
N ILE A 40 -11.54 10.35 -6.01
CA ILE A 40 -10.25 9.83 -5.52
C ILE A 40 -9.14 10.16 -6.53
N ILE A 41 -9.37 9.87 -7.82
CA ILE A 41 -8.39 10.16 -8.88
C ILE A 41 -8.11 11.66 -8.98
N ARG A 42 -9.15 12.50 -8.95
CA ARG A 42 -9.01 13.97 -8.97
C ARG A 42 -8.19 14.46 -7.77
N SER A 43 -8.51 14.00 -6.56
CA SER A 43 -7.82 14.38 -5.32
C SER A 43 -6.31 14.10 -5.42
N PHE A 44 -5.93 12.89 -5.85
CA PHE A 44 -4.53 12.54 -6.05
C PHE A 44 -3.86 13.40 -7.13
N CYS A 45 -4.52 13.58 -8.28
CA CYS A 45 -3.98 14.38 -9.38
C CYS A 45 -3.74 15.85 -8.97
N MET A 46 -4.60 16.45 -8.14
CA MET A 46 -4.42 17.82 -7.67
C MET A 46 -3.07 18.01 -6.95
N GLN A 47 -2.72 17.11 -6.03
CA GLN A 47 -1.45 17.19 -5.30
C GLN A 47 -0.23 16.94 -6.22
N THR A 48 -0.39 16.20 -7.33
CA THR A 48 0.72 16.05 -8.29
C THR A 48 1.15 17.37 -8.94
N GLY A 49 0.25 18.36 -9.02
CA GLY A 49 0.56 19.69 -9.56
C GLY A 49 1.55 20.48 -8.69
N MET A 50 1.77 20.08 -7.44
CA MET A 50 2.72 20.74 -6.54
C MET A 50 4.19 20.44 -6.89
N ASN A 51 4.44 19.39 -7.67
CA ASN A 51 5.78 19.05 -8.15
C ASN A 51 5.73 18.42 -9.56
N PRO A 52 5.65 19.26 -10.61
CA PRO A 52 5.50 18.79 -11.99
C PRO A 52 6.73 18.05 -12.55
N ASP A 53 7.88 18.16 -11.90
CA ASP A 53 9.12 17.50 -12.35
C ASP A 53 9.14 16.01 -12.02
N LEU A 54 8.37 15.58 -11.01
CA LEU A 54 8.32 14.18 -10.61
C LEU A 54 7.55 13.32 -11.61
N LYS A 55 8.27 12.58 -12.46
CA LYS A 55 7.68 11.73 -13.53
C LYS A 55 6.89 10.52 -13.04
N LYS A 56 7.06 10.10 -11.78
CA LYS A 56 6.38 8.95 -11.18
C LYS A 56 5.81 9.32 -9.80
N PRO A 57 4.69 10.07 -9.75
CA PRO A 57 4.13 10.54 -8.48
C PRO A 57 3.36 9.46 -7.72
N VAL A 58 2.95 8.37 -8.39
CA VAL A 58 2.19 7.32 -7.73
C VAL A 58 3.12 6.40 -6.94
N GLY A 59 2.84 6.23 -5.66
CA GLY A 59 3.34 5.13 -4.85
C GLY A 59 2.27 4.05 -4.70
N HIS A 60 2.61 2.79 -4.97
CA HIS A 60 1.70 1.65 -4.81
C HIS A 60 2.40 0.53 -4.05
N ILE A 61 1.81 0.09 -2.94
CA ILE A 61 2.36 -0.98 -2.11
C ILE A 61 1.30 -2.04 -1.90
N ALA A 62 1.60 -3.29 -2.24
CA ALA A 62 0.79 -4.42 -1.84
C ALA A 62 1.41 -5.05 -0.59
N LEU A 63 0.68 -5.08 0.52
CA LEU A 63 1.04 -5.83 1.72
C LEU A 63 0.24 -7.14 1.75
N SER A 64 0.95 -8.25 1.60
CA SER A 64 0.35 -9.59 1.60
C SER A 64 0.70 -10.34 2.88
N TYR A 65 -0.27 -11.06 3.44
CA TYR A 65 -0.13 -11.80 4.68
C TYR A 65 -0.22 -13.31 4.44
N SER A 66 0.30 -14.10 5.38
CA SER A 66 0.15 -15.56 5.30
C SER A 66 -1.33 -15.92 5.49
N ALA A 67 -1.80 -16.98 4.84
CA ALA A 67 -3.14 -17.50 5.10
C ALA A 67 -3.30 -17.94 6.56
N VAL A 68 -2.20 -18.39 7.20
CA VAL A 68 -2.15 -18.74 8.63
C VAL A 68 -2.48 -17.54 9.54
N ASP A 69 -2.19 -16.32 9.10
CA ASP A 69 -2.49 -15.11 9.86
C ASP A 69 -3.93 -14.61 9.65
N ALA A 70 -4.71 -15.21 8.73
CA ALA A 70 -6.05 -14.72 8.37
C ALA A 70 -6.98 -14.49 9.58
N PRO A 71 -7.05 -15.37 10.60
CA PRO A 71 -7.88 -15.14 11.79
C PRO A 71 -7.49 -13.90 12.60
N LYS A 72 -6.25 -13.41 12.47
CA LYS A 72 -5.73 -12.21 13.15
C LYS A 72 -5.99 -10.92 12.37
N LEU A 73 -6.44 -11.01 11.12
CA LEU A 73 -6.45 -9.89 10.17
C LEU A 73 -7.86 -9.35 9.93
N THR A 74 -8.43 -8.73 10.97
CA THR A 74 -9.60 -7.88 10.79
C THR A 74 -9.26 -6.65 9.94
N ASP A 75 -10.27 -6.00 9.34
CA ASP A 75 -10.05 -4.80 8.53
C ASP A 75 -9.34 -3.69 9.33
N GLY A 76 -9.75 -3.47 10.58
CA GLY A 76 -9.07 -2.54 11.49
C GLY A 76 -7.61 -2.93 11.75
N LYS A 77 -7.32 -4.23 11.89
CA LYS A 77 -5.93 -4.71 12.04
C LYS A 77 -5.10 -4.48 10.78
N MET A 78 -5.69 -4.69 9.60
CA MET A 78 -5.02 -4.44 8.33
C MET A 78 -4.70 -2.95 8.13
N VAL A 79 -5.63 -2.06 8.50
CA VAL A 79 -5.39 -0.60 8.49
C VAL A 79 -4.27 -0.23 9.46
N GLN A 80 -4.29 -0.75 10.70
CA GLN A 80 -3.24 -0.52 11.68
C GLN A 80 -1.86 -0.93 11.13
N LEU A 81 -1.74 -2.15 10.58
CA LEU A 81 -0.49 -2.67 10.03
C LEU A 81 0.00 -1.84 8.84
N ALA A 82 -0.91 -1.43 7.94
CA ALA A 82 -0.59 -0.59 6.79
C ALA A 82 -0.07 0.79 7.20
N GLN A 83 -0.71 1.45 8.18
CA GLN A 83 -0.29 2.76 8.67
C GLN A 83 1.04 2.67 9.46
N GLU A 84 1.23 1.64 10.29
CA GLU A 84 2.52 1.37 10.94
C GLU A 84 3.62 1.14 9.91
N TYR A 85 3.34 0.36 8.87
CA TYR A 85 4.27 0.12 7.76
C TYR A 85 4.63 1.43 7.04
N MET A 86 3.65 2.29 6.72
CA MET A 86 3.90 3.58 6.06
C MET A 86 4.81 4.49 6.89
N ARG A 87 4.55 4.61 8.21
CA ARG A 87 5.40 5.41 9.12
C ARG A 87 6.84 4.92 9.14
N GLU A 88 7.05 3.61 9.29
CA GLU A 88 8.37 3.00 9.27
C GLU A 88 9.07 3.12 7.90
N MET A 89 8.28 3.15 6.82
CA MET A 89 8.75 3.43 5.47
C MET A 89 9.04 4.90 5.20
N LYS A 90 8.75 5.81 6.15
CA LYS A 90 8.83 7.27 5.99
C LYS A 90 7.89 7.82 4.91
N ILE A 91 6.73 7.18 4.76
CA ILE A 91 5.62 7.64 3.94
C ILE A 91 4.64 8.32 4.89
N THR A 92 4.75 9.63 5.01
CA THR A 92 4.00 10.46 5.97
C THR A 92 3.63 11.77 5.30
N ASP A 93 2.65 12.48 5.86
CA ASP A 93 2.24 13.81 5.40
C ASP A 93 1.88 13.86 3.90
N THR A 94 1.09 12.89 3.45
CA THR A 94 0.70 12.75 2.05
C THR A 94 -0.67 12.10 1.94
N GLN A 95 -1.37 12.33 0.83
CA GLN A 95 -2.59 11.62 0.48
C GLN A 95 -2.36 10.13 0.35
N TYR A 96 -3.29 9.32 0.87
CA TYR A 96 -3.30 7.88 0.61
C TYR A 96 -4.67 7.23 0.77
N ILE A 97 -4.80 6.03 0.20
CA ILE A 97 -5.90 5.10 0.44
C ILE A 97 -5.36 3.71 0.78
N ILE A 98 -6.13 2.97 1.57
CA ILE A 98 -5.90 1.55 1.88
C ILE A 98 -7.09 0.76 1.37
N VAL A 99 -6.84 -0.15 0.43
CA VAL A 99 -7.87 -0.97 -0.21
C VAL A 99 -7.57 -2.44 0.04
N ARG A 100 -8.52 -3.18 0.58
CA ARG A 100 -8.42 -4.63 0.74
C ARG A 100 -8.94 -5.34 -0.49
N HIS A 101 -8.24 -6.39 -0.93
CA HIS A 101 -8.74 -7.35 -1.91
C HIS A 101 -8.97 -8.70 -1.22
N GLN A 102 -10.07 -9.36 -1.54
CA GLN A 102 -10.41 -10.72 -1.08
C GLN A 102 -10.39 -11.76 -2.21
N ASP A 103 -9.68 -11.47 -3.30
CA ASP A 103 -9.68 -12.30 -4.54
C ASP A 103 -8.68 -13.44 -4.53
N ARG A 104 -7.98 -13.67 -3.42
CA ARG A 104 -6.91 -14.67 -3.30
C ARG A 104 -6.95 -15.37 -1.96
N GLU A 105 -6.35 -16.55 -1.93
CA GLU A 105 -6.09 -17.36 -0.73
C GLU A 105 -5.35 -16.57 0.37
N HIS A 106 -4.50 -15.62 -0.03
CA HIS A 106 -3.74 -14.78 0.90
C HIS A 106 -4.40 -13.41 1.11
N PRO A 107 -4.75 -13.05 2.37
CA PRO A 107 -5.25 -11.72 2.69
C PRO A 107 -4.22 -10.66 2.29
N HIS A 108 -4.67 -9.58 1.66
CA HIS A 108 -3.79 -8.48 1.30
C HIS A 108 -4.50 -7.14 1.18
N VAL A 109 -3.72 -6.08 1.38
CA VAL A 109 -4.14 -4.69 1.15
C VAL A 109 -3.22 -4.02 0.15
N HIS A 110 -3.79 -3.09 -0.60
CA HIS A 110 -3.10 -2.14 -1.45
C HIS A 110 -3.12 -0.77 -0.79
N ILE A 111 -1.95 -0.18 -0.64
CA ILE A 111 -1.75 1.21 -0.27
C ILE A 111 -1.45 1.96 -1.57
N VAL A 112 -2.23 2.97 -1.89
CA VAL A 112 -1.93 3.92 -2.96
C VAL A 112 -1.73 5.27 -2.31
N PHE A 113 -0.58 5.90 -2.56
CA PHE A 113 -0.20 7.16 -1.93
C PHE A 113 0.45 8.11 -2.92
N ASN A 114 0.43 9.40 -2.60
CA ASN A 114 1.18 10.39 -3.35
C ASN A 114 2.63 10.44 -2.90
N ARG A 115 3.57 10.35 -3.85
CA ARG A 115 5.00 10.56 -3.57
C ARG A 115 5.35 12.03 -3.43
N ILE A 116 4.40 12.92 -3.63
CA ILE A 116 4.52 14.34 -3.32
C ILE A 116 3.78 14.55 -2.01
N ASP A 117 4.49 15.04 -1.00
CA ASP A 117 3.92 15.33 0.31
C ASP A 117 3.05 16.60 0.28
N ASN A 118 2.42 16.92 1.41
CA ASN A 118 1.52 18.07 1.55
C ASN A 118 2.24 19.42 1.45
N ASN A 119 3.59 19.43 1.37
CA ASN A 119 4.43 20.60 1.15
C ASN A 119 5.03 20.64 -0.26
N GLY A 120 4.61 19.74 -1.16
CA GLY A 120 5.11 19.66 -2.54
C GLY A 120 6.47 18.97 -2.67
N LYS A 121 7.02 18.39 -1.60
CA LYS A 121 8.32 17.71 -1.65
C LYS A 121 8.16 16.25 -2.01
N THR A 122 9.15 15.71 -2.72
CA THR A 122 9.17 14.28 -3.08
C THR A 122 9.53 13.42 -1.86
N ILE A 123 8.64 12.49 -1.52
CA ILE A 123 8.94 11.34 -0.66
C ILE A 123 9.95 10.45 -1.39
N SER A 124 11.17 10.45 -0.86
CA SER A 124 12.30 9.73 -1.44
C SER A 124 12.06 8.22 -1.44
N ASP A 125 12.32 7.59 -2.58
CA ASP A 125 12.32 6.15 -2.74
C ASP A 125 13.71 5.52 -2.59
N ARG A 126 14.69 6.30 -2.11
CA ARG A 126 16.05 5.80 -1.89
C ARG A 126 16.04 4.68 -0.86
N ASN A 127 16.59 3.53 -1.26
CA ASN A 127 16.69 2.30 -0.46
C ASN A 127 15.34 1.78 0.05
N ASP A 128 14.24 2.08 -0.64
CA ASP A 128 12.91 1.65 -0.21
C ASP A 128 12.73 0.13 -0.23
N MET A 129 13.35 -0.59 -1.17
CA MET A 129 13.33 -2.05 -1.19
C MET A 129 14.03 -2.66 0.04
N TYR A 130 15.20 -2.13 0.41
CA TYR A 130 15.92 -2.56 1.60
C TYR A 130 15.14 -2.23 2.88
N ARG A 131 14.62 -0.99 2.98
CA ARG A 131 13.79 -0.57 4.11
C ARG A 131 12.54 -1.44 4.23
N ASN A 132 11.88 -1.75 3.12
CA ASN A 132 10.70 -2.60 3.06
C ASN A 132 10.95 -3.98 3.67
N GLU A 133 12.07 -4.62 3.35
CA GLU A 133 12.42 -5.92 3.93
C GLU A 133 12.54 -5.83 5.46
N GLN A 134 13.30 -4.83 5.95
CA GLN A 134 13.50 -4.60 7.38
C GLN A 134 12.19 -4.30 8.10
N VAL A 135 11.36 -3.42 7.54
CA VAL A 135 10.05 -3.06 8.10
C VAL A 135 9.11 -4.26 8.09
N CYS A 136 9.06 -5.05 7.02
CA CYS A 136 8.26 -6.26 6.99
C CYS A 136 8.69 -7.27 8.07
N LYS A 137 10.00 -7.46 8.25
CA LYS A 137 10.55 -8.33 9.31
C LYS A 137 10.19 -7.81 10.71
N LYS A 138 10.40 -6.51 10.95
CA LYS A 138 10.08 -5.83 12.21
C LYS A 138 8.61 -5.96 12.58
N LEU A 139 7.70 -5.66 11.64
CA LEU A 139 6.27 -5.72 11.90
C LEU A 139 5.76 -7.15 12.06
N LYS A 140 6.34 -8.14 11.35
CA LYS A 140 6.04 -9.55 11.61
C LYS A 140 6.36 -9.93 13.05
N ALA A 141 7.55 -9.57 13.53
CA ALA A 141 7.98 -9.86 14.91
C ALA A 141 7.07 -9.17 15.92
N LYS A 142 6.84 -7.85 15.75
CA LYS A 142 6.05 -7.02 16.66
C LYS A 142 4.61 -7.53 16.83
N HIS A 143 3.99 -7.99 15.74
CA HIS A 143 2.57 -8.38 15.74
C HIS A 143 2.35 -9.89 15.76
N GLY A 144 3.40 -10.69 16.01
CA GLY A 144 3.31 -12.15 16.06
C GLY A 144 2.75 -12.75 14.76
N LEU A 145 3.11 -12.18 13.61
CA LEU A 145 2.71 -12.69 12.30
C LEU A 145 3.64 -13.80 11.85
N TYR A 146 3.13 -14.67 10.99
CA TYR A 146 3.88 -15.81 10.48
C TYR A 146 5.21 -15.41 9.83
N PHE A 147 6.28 -16.05 10.30
CA PHE A 147 7.56 -16.12 9.62
C PHE A 147 7.55 -17.41 8.82
N ALA A 148 7.72 -17.31 7.50
CA ALA A 148 7.99 -18.51 6.72
C ALA A 148 9.23 -19.19 7.29
N GLY A 149 9.07 -20.44 7.72
CA GLY A 149 10.20 -21.35 7.88
C GLY A 149 10.98 -21.35 6.57
N GLY A 150 12.31 -21.39 6.64
CA GLY A 150 13.15 -21.40 5.44
C GLY A 150 12.65 -22.43 4.42
N LYS A 151 12.57 -22.03 3.14
CA LYS A 151 12.19 -22.87 1.99
C LYS A 151 10.85 -23.62 2.05
N GLU A 152 9.90 -23.27 2.91
CA GLU A 152 8.57 -23.86 2.81
C GLU A 152 7.64 -23.01 1.92
N GLN A 153 7.28 -23.61 0.78
CA GLN A 153 6.21 -23.24 -0.15
C GLN A 153 6.49 -22.11 -1.16
N VAL A 154 7.56 -22.25 -1.92
CA VAL A 154 7.52 -21.73 -3.30
C VAL A 154 6.62 -22.68 -4.10
N LYS A 155 5.33 -22.36 -4.22
CA LYS A 155 4.49 -22.95 -5.29
C LYS A 155 5.09 -22.49 -6.62
N GLN A 156 6.00 -23.29 -7.18
CA GLN A 156 6.35 -23.24 -8.59
C GLN A 156 5.12 -23.69 -9.36
N HIS A 157 4.40 -22.76 -9.98
CA HIS A 157 3.58 -23.09 -11.14
C HIS A 157 4.07 -22.25 -12.30
N ARG A 158 4.43 -22.98 -13.36
CA ARG A 158 4.91 -22.54 -14.67
C ARG A 158 3.87 -21.69 -15.39
#